data_AF-A0A955PH26-F1
#
_entry.id   AF-A0A955PH26-F1
#
_cell.length_a   1.000
_cell.length_b   1.000
_cell.length_c   1.000
_cell.angle_alpha   90.00
_cell.angle_beta   90.00
_cell.angle_gamma   90.00
#
_symmetry.space_group_name_H-M   'P 1'
#
loop_
_entity.id
_entity.type
_entity.pdbx_description
1 polymer ?
#
loop_
_entity_poly.entity_id
_entity_poly.type
_entity_poly.pdbx_seq_one_letter_code
_entity_poly.pdbx_strand_id
1 'polypeptide(L)'
;MTQGKSADFILEFDESVLFFECKATEYTFDTRTRNALASSNFVRKIGRGVAQIGETIDSLTDTGFVGDRRCLGFVVTLGDTFHPNAPEFQRMITNQIADENNAERLRSGQIQIMPIRILEQFVAAILHLQKSPIEIFEEKKAHPDRGYGDWSWFLRKELELDMNVLLQLLTPPMEAADEFYEEIEAAMST
;
A
#
# COMPACT_ATOMS: atom_id res chain seq x y z
N MET A 1 18.76 22.43 -5.73
CA MET A 1 17.69 21.61 -5.12
C MET A 1 17.99 20.17 -5.50
N THR A 2 18.35 19.32 -4.54
CA THR A 2 18.38 17.88 -4.79
C THR A 2 16.95 17.46 -5.09
N GLN A 3 16.75 16.89 -6.28
CA GLN A 3 15.46 16.32 -6.68
C GLN A 3 15.08 15.29 -5.62
N GLY A 4 14.10 15.62 -4.77
CA GLY A 4 13.60 14.72 -3.72
C GLY A 4 13.11 13.42 -4.36
N LYS A 5 13.15 12.32 -3.61
CA LYS A 5 12.66 11.05 -4.15
C LYS A 5 11.14 11.07 -4.06
N SER A 6 10.47 10.97 -5.20
CA SER A 6 9.02 10.84 -5.25
C SER A 6 8.59 9.40 -4.97
N ALA A 7 7.32 9.24 -4.61
CA ALA A 7 6.60 7.98 -4.66
C ALA A 7 6.57 7.46 -6.11
N ASP A 8 6.49 6.13 -6.26
CA ASP A 8 6.42 5.48 -7.57
C ASP A 8 5.10 5.77 -8.31
N PHE A 9 3.97 5.81 -7.60
CA PHE A 9 2.65 6.09 -8.19
C PHE A 9 1.82 7.03 -7.33
N ILE A 10 0.97 7.82 -8.00
CA ILE A 10 -0.02 8.70 -7.38
C ILE A 10 -1.36 8.44 -8.09
N LEU A 11 -2.42 8.19 -7.33
CA LEU A 11 -3.78 8.05 -7.85
C LEU A 11 -4.67 9.13 -7.26
N GLU A 12 -5.44 9.78 -8.12
CA GLU A 12 -6.31 10.89 -7.77
C GLU A 12 -7.77 10.42 -7.73
N PHE A 13 -8.45 10.75 -6.64
CA PHE A 13 -9.89 10.56 -6.45
C PHE A 13 -10.52 11.89 -6.02
N ASP A 14 -11.85 11.97 -6.06
CA ASP A 14 -12.58 13.19 -5.71
C ASP A 14 -12.27 13.65 -4.27
N GLU A 15 -12.23 12.70 -3.32
CA GLU A 15 -12.07 12.99 -1.88
C GLU A 15 -10.66 12.72 -1.35
N SER A 16 -9.81 12.06 -2.14
CA SER A 16 -8.52 11.58 -1.66
C SER A 16 -7.44 11.52 -2.74
N VAL A 17 -6.19 11.55 -2.30
CA VAL A 17 -5.01 11.29 -3.13
C VAL A 17 -4.26 10.13 -2.50
N LEU A 18 -4.06 9.06 -3.26
CA LEU A 18 -3.34 7.87 -2.82
C LEU A 18 -1.91 7.89 -3.36
N PHE A 19 -0.95 7.60 -2.49
CA PHE A 19 0.47 7.56 -2.80
C PHE A 19 0.97 6.13 -2.64
N PHE A 20 1.63 5.57 -3.65
CA PHE A 20 2.16 4.21 -3.60
C PHE A 20 3.65 4.22 -3.81
N GLU A 21 4.35 3.50 -2.94
CA GLU A 21 5.77 3.22 -3.08
C GLU A 21 5.99 1.71 -3.08
N CYS A 22 6.57 1.17 -4.14
CA CYS A 22 6.76 -0.25 -4.36
C CYS A 22 8.16 -0.70 -3.91
N LYS A 23 8.21 -1.70 -3.04
CA LYS A 23 9.45 -2.31 -2.56
C LYS A 23 9.50 -3.79 -2.89
N ALA A 24 10.45 -4.15 -3.76
CA ALA A 24 10.86 -5.54 -3.95
C ALA A 24 11.62 -6.04 -2.71
N THR A 25 10.85 -6.55 -1.74
CA THR A 25 11.35 -7.08 -0.48
C THR A 25 10.40 -8.17 0.01
N GLU A 26 10.96 -9.21 0.62
CA GLU A 26 10.21 -10.33 1.17
C GLU A 26 10.55 -10.50 2.65
N TYR A 27 9.54 -10.82 3.46
CA TYR A 27 9.74 -11.13 4.86
C TYR A 27 10.25 -12.57 5.00
N THR A 28 11.53 -12.74 5.34
CA THR A 28 12.10 -14.06 5.60
C THR A 28 11.95 -14.42 7.09
N PHE A 29 11.18 -15.47 7.39
CA PHE A 29 10.94 -15.92 8.77
C PHE A 29 12.21 -16.35 9.53
N ASP A 30 13.29 -16.68 8.81
CA ASP A 30 14.56 -17.13 9.42
C ASP A 30 15.33 -16.04 10.19
N THR A 31 14.82 -14.80 10.21
CA THR A 31 15.24 -13.78 11.20
C THR A 31 14.72 -14.14 12.60
N ARG A 32 15.38 -15.10 13.26
CA ARG A 32 14.93 -15.75 14.52
C ARG A 32 14.84 -14.84 15.76
N THR A 33 15.24 -13.56 15.68
CA THR A 33 15.16 -12.62 16.81
C THR A 33 14.61 -11.25 16.39
N ARG A 34 13.85 -10.61 17.29
CA ARG A 34 13.32 -9.25 17.09
C ARG A 34 14.41 -8.24 16.72
N ASN A 35 15.61 -8.38 17.29
CA ASN A 35 16.75 -7.49 17.00
C ASN A 35 17.29 -7.70 15.58
N ALA A 36 17.33 -8.94 15.11
CA ALA A 36 17.73 -9.24 13.73
C ALA A 36 16.69 -8.74 12.72
N LEU A 37 15.41 -8.80 13.08
CA LEU A 37 14.34 -8.24 12.26
C LEU A 37 14.39 -6.70 12.20
N ALA A 38 14.56 -6.02 13.33
CA ALA A 38 14.64 -4.56 13.38
C ALA A 38 15.82 -3.97 12.58
N SER A 39 16.92 -4.72 12.48
CA SER A 39 18.11 -4.35 11.70
C SER A 39 18.10 -4.89 10.25
N SER A 40 17.06 -5.64 9.88
CA SER A 40 16.97 -6.27 8.57
C SER A 40 16.90 -5.24 7.44
N ASN A 41 17.35 -5.65 6.25
CA ASN A 41 17.19 -4.85 5.04
C ASN A 41 15.70 -4.61 4.71
N PHE A 42 14.82 -5.51 5.15
CA PHE A 42 13.38 -5.42 4.99
C PHE A 42 12.81 -4.18 5.67
N VAL A 43 13.03 -4.03 6.99
CA VAL A 43 12.54 -2.89 7.77
C VAL A 43 13.12 -1.57 7.24
N ARG A 44 14.41 -1.56 6.88
CA ARG A 44 15.07 -0.38 6.27
C ARG A 44 14.50 0.00 4.91
N LYS A 45 14.10 -0.97 4.08
CA LYS A 45 13.45 -0.69 2.79
C LYS A 45 12.06 -0.09 3.00
N ILE A 46 11.28 -0.61 3.95
CA ILE A 46 9.97 -0.05 4.28
C ILE A 46 10.10 1.36 4.83
N GLY A 47 10.99 1.59 5.81
CA GLY A 47 11.22 2.93 6.38
C GLY A 47 11.59 3.97 5.32
N ARG A 48 12.42 3.59 4.33
CA ARG A 48 12.70 4.45 3.17
C ARG A 48 11.46 4.72 2.32
N GLY A 49 10.58 3.74 2.13
CA GLY A 49 9.34 3.95 1.40
C GLY A 49 8.38 4.90 2.12
N VAL A 50 8.28 4.80 3.44
CA VAL A 50 7.52 5.75 4.26
C VAL A 50 8.06 7.17 4.10
N ALA A 51 9.39 7.34 4.14
CA ALA A 51 10.01 8.64 3.93
C ALA A 51 9.73 9.21 2.54
N GLN A 52 9.84 8.40 1.48
CA GLN A 52 9.54 8.83 0.10
C GLN A 52 8.08 9.27 -0.07
N ILE A 53 7.13 8.52 0.48
CA ILE A 53 5.71 8.91 0.47
C ILE A 53 5.52 10.24 1.19
N GLY A 54 6.10 10.39 2.38
CA GLY A 54 6.02 11.62 3.16
C GLY A 54 6.58 12.84 2.42
N GLU A 55 7.79 12.72 1.87
CA GLU A 55 8.43 13.76 1.04
C GLU A 55 7.55 14.14 -0.18
N THR A 56 6.86 13.16 -0.76
CA THR A 56 5.96 13.39 -1.89
C THR A 56 4.69 14.12 -1.47
N ILE A 57 4.07 13.70 -0.36
CA ILE A 57 2.89 14.37 0.22
C ILE A 57 3.22 15.83 0.51
N ASP A 58 4.35 16.10 1.18
CA ASP A 58 4.78 17.46 1.53
C ASP A 58 4.98 18.30 0.26
N SER A 59 5.73 17.77 -0.71
CA SER A 59 5.99 18.47 -1.97
C SER A 59 4.71 18.81 -2.74
N LEU A 60 3.76 17.87 -2.82
CA LEU A 60 2.50 18.11 -3.56
C LEU A 60 1.53 19.01 -2.78
N THR A 61 1.57 18.97 -1.45
CA THR A 61 0.80 19.89 -0.62
C THR A 61 1.27 21.33 -0.83
N ASP A 62 2.59 21.55 -0.86
CA ASP A 62 3.18 22.88 -1.08
C ASP A 62 2.84 23.46 -2.47
N THR A 63 2.62 22.59 -3.47
CA THR A 63 2.17 23.02 -4.81
C THR A 63 0.67 23.27 -4.93
N GLY A 64 -0.11 22.93 -3.90
CA GLY A 64 -1.58 22.99 -3.93
C GLY A 64 -2.26 21.85 -4.69
N PHE A 65 -1.51 20.85 -5.18
CA PHE A 65 -2.06 19.70 -5.90
C PHE A 65 -3.03 18.89 -5.03
N VAL A 66 -2.69 18.69 -3.75
CA VAL A 66 -3.53 17.94 -2.80
C VAL A 66 -4.85 18.68 -2.53
N GLY A 67 -4.80 20.00 -2.36
CA GLY A 67 -5.96 20.80 -1.95
C GLY A 67 -6.49 20.38 -0.58
N ASP A 68 -7.82 20.27 -0.47
CA ASP A 68 -8.51 19.86 0.77
C ASP A 68 -8.68 18.32 0.90
N ARG A 69 -8.14 17.56 -0.05
CA ARG A 69 -8.33 16.10 -0.12
C ARG A 69 -7.50 15.35 0.90
N ARG A 70 -7.98 14.17 1.29
CA ARG A 70 -7.28 13.29 2.23
C ARG A 70 -6.11 12.59 1.54
N CYS A 71 -4.91 12.69 2.11
CA CYS A 71 -3.75 11.94 1.62
C CYS A 71 -3.61 10.61 2.35
N LEU A 72 -3.53 9.52 1.59
CA LEU A 72 -3.24 8.17 2.11
C LEU A 72 -2.01 7.59 1.41
N GLY A 73 -1.12 6.98 2.17
CA GLY A 73 0.09 6.37 1.66
C GLY A 73 0.08 4.85 1.80
N PHE A 74 0.63 4.15 0.82
CA PHE A 74 0.81 2.70 0.83
C PHE A 74 2.23 2.33 0.43
N VAL A 75 2.98 1.75 1.36
CA VAL A 75 4.22 1.05 1.02
C VAL A 75 3.83 -0.37 0.59
N VAL A 76 3.91 -0.63 -0.71
CA VAL A 76 3.53 -1.89 -1.34
C VAL A 76 4.74 -2.81 -1.37
N THR A 77 4.61 -4.01 -0.82
CA THR A 77 5.68 -5.01 -0.79
C THR A 77 5.36 -6.16 -1.74
N LEU A 78 6.37 -6.64 -2.47
CA LEU A 78 6.18 -7.80 -3.37
C LEU A 78 5.95 -9.08 -2.57
N GLY A 79 6.72 -9.30 -1.50
CA GLY A 79 6.56 -10.46 -0.63
C GLY A 79 5.48 -10.29 0.43
N ASP A 80 4.96 -11.42 0.90
CA ASP A 80 4.07 -11.44 2.05
C ASP A 80 4.78 -10.89 3.29
N THR A 81 4.02 -10.14 4.09
CA THR A 81 4.47 -9.60 5.38
C THR A 81 3.41 -9.91 6.43
N PHE A 82 3.83 -10.48 7.56
CA PHE A 82 2.91 -10.82 8.65
C PHE A 82 2.63 -9.59 9.51
N HIS A 83 1.37 -9.15 9.49
CA HIS A 83 0.87 -8.03 10.29
C HIS A 83 1.72 -6.74 10.20
N PRO A 84 2.01 -6.24 8.98
CA PRO A 84 2.89 -5.10 8.81
C PRO A 84 2.38 -3.80 9.44
N ASN A 85 1.08 -3.70 9.77
CA ASN A 85 0.52 -2.50 10.40
C ASN A 85 0.36 -2.65 11.92
N ALA A 86 0.72 -3.81 12.50
CA ALA A 86 0.69 -3.99 13.94
C ALA A 86 1.63 -2.99 14.66
N PRO A 87 1.25 -2.47 15.84
CA PRO A 87 2.04 -1.45 16.55
C PRO A 87 3.48 -1.89 16.82
N GLU A 88 3.72 -3.15 17.15
CA GLU A 88 5.07 -3.67 17.38
C GLU A 88 5.93 -3.65 16.11
N PHE A 89 5.33 -3.90 14.94
CA PHE A 89 6.01 -3.88 13.66
C PHE A 89 6.29 -2.45 13.21
N GLN A 90 5.27 -1.58 13.27
CA GLN A 90 5.44 -0.16 12.97
C GLN A 90 6.52 0.48 13.85
N ARG A 91 6.59 0.14 15.14
CA ARG A 91 7.66 0.64 16.02
C ARG A 91 9.07 0.27 15.53
N MET A 92 9.26 -0.92 14.95
CA MET A 92 10.55 -1.29 14.38
C MET A 92 10.91 -0.40 13.18
N ILE A 93 9.92 -0.03 12.37
CA ILE A 93 10.11 0.84 11.21
C ILE A 93 10.32 2.29 11.63
N THR A 94 9.54 2.82 12.57
CA THR A 94 9.69 4.21 13.05
C THR A 94 11.08 4.45 13.61
N ASN A 95 11.68 3.46 14.27
CA ASN A 95 13.06 3.54 14.76
C ASN A 95 14.12 3.67 13.63
N GLN A 96 13.74 3.43 12.37
CA GLN A 96 14.58 3.59 11.18
C GLN A 96 14.26 4.86 10.38
N ILE A 97 13.19 5.58 10.74
CA ILE A 97 12.78 6.82 10.07
C ILE A 97 13.42 7.99 10.82
N ALA A 98 14.18 8.83 10.12
CA ALA A 98 14.84 9.99 10.73
C ALA A 98 13.90 11.19 10.91
N ASP A 99 12.89 11.31 10.03
CA ASP A 99 11.92 12.40 10.07
C ASP A 99 10.71 12.03 10.94
N GLU A 100 10.51 12.77 12.03
CA GLU A 100 9.44 12.52 12.99
C GLU A 100 8.03 12.70 12.38
N ASN A 101 7.87 13.58 11.38
CA ASN A 101 6.59 13.73 10.69
C ASN A 101 6.26 12.44 9.95
N ASN A 102 7.22 11.86 9.24
CA ASN A 102 7.02 10.59 8.54
C ASN A 102 6.79 9.43 9.50
N ALA A 103 7.43 9.44 10.67
CA ALA A 103 7.14 8.47 11.73
C ALA A 103 5.70 8.61 12.27
N GLU A 104 5.20 9.84 12.44
CA GLU A 104 3.82 10.09 12.88
C GLU A 104 2.78 9.71 11.81
N ARG A 105 3.07 9.95 10.53
CA ARG A 105 2.20 9.48 9.42
C ARG A 105 2.02 7.96 9.43
N LEU A 106 3.08 7.21 9.77
CA LEU A 106 2.98 5.76 9.95
C LEU A 106 2.14 5.40 11.19
N ARG A 107 2.42 6.02 12.35
CA ARG A 107 1.72 5.71 13.62
C ARG A 107 0.24 6.07 13.63
N SER A 108 -0.11 7.21 13.02
CA SER A 108 -1.50 7.66 12.85
C SER A 108 -2.29 6.81 11.84
N GLY A 109 -1.57 5.98 11.09
CA GLY A 109 -2.11 5.14 10.04
C GLY A 109 -2.27 5.85 8.69
N GLN A 110 -1.88 7.12 8.55
CA GLN A 110 -1.93 7.81 7.25
C GLN A 110 -1.13 7.07 6.18
N ILE A 111 0.00 6.46 6.56
CA ILE A 111 0.78 5.56 5.71
C ILE A 111 0.61 4.13 6.22
N GLN A 112 0.17 3.23 5.33
CA GLN A 112 -0.03 1.81 5.57
C GLN A 112 1.03 1.00 4.80
N ILE A 113 1.27 -0.23 5.24
CA ILE A 113 2.14 -1.17 4.56
C ILE A 113 1.28 -2.35 4.10
N MET A 114 1.35 -2.68 2.82
CA MET A 114 0.51 -3.72 2.21
C MET A 114 1.35 -4.64 1.32
N PRO A 115 1.27 -5.97 1.50
CA PRO A 115 1.67 -6.89 0.45
C PRO A 115 0.84 -6.67 -0.81
N ILE A 116 1.42 -6.89 -1.99
CA ILE A 116 0.73 -6.70 -3.28
C ILE A 116 -0.60 -7.45 -3.35
N ARG A 117 -0.64 -8.68 -2.81
CA ARG A 117 -1.86 -9.48 -2.74
C ARG A 117 -2.98 -8.83 -1.91
N ILE A 118 -2.62 -8.03 -0.90
CA ILE A 118 -3.58 -7.30 -0.07
C ILE A 118 -4.03 -6.02 -0.77
N LEU A 119 -3.15 -5.39 -1.53
CA LEU A 119 -3.53 -4.26 -2.39
C LEU A 119 -4.56 -4.69 -3.45
N GLU A 120 -4.37 -5.85 -4.09
CA GLU A 120 -5.35 -6.42 -5.04
C GLU A 120 -6.72 -6.61 -4.40
N GLN A 121 -6.75 -7.09 -3.14
CA GLN A 121 -7.99 -7.22 -2.36
C GLN A 121 -8.61 -5.87 -2.04
N PHE A 122 -7.79 -4.86 -1.74
CA PHE A 122 -8.26 -3.49 -1.49
C PHE A 122 -8.90 -2.88 -2.75
N VAL A 123 -8.27 -3.06 -3.91
CA VAL A 123 -8.84 -2.65 -5.21
C VAL A 123 -10.15 -3.39 -5.49
N ALA A 124 -10.20 -4.71 -5.27
CA ALA A 124 -11.42 -5.47 -5.41
C ALA A 124 -12.53 -4.95 -4.48
N ALA A 125 -12.19 -4.50 -3.26
CA ALA A 125 -13.16 -3.90 -2.34
C ALA A 125 -13.73 -2.58 -2.83
N ILE A 126 -12.89 -1.70 -3.38
CA ILE A 126 -13.35 -0.45 -3.99
C ILE A 126 -14.39 -0.74 -5.08
N LEU A 127 -14.07 -1.68 -5.97
CA LEU A 127 -14.94 -2.04 -7.09
C LEU A 127 -16.23 -2.74 -6.65
N HIS A 128 -16.15 -3.67 -5.70
CA HIS A 128 -17.29 -4.50 -5.29
C HIS A 128 -18.23 -3.77 -4.34
N LEU A 129 -17.69 -3.08 -3.33
CA LEU A 129 -18.48 -2.41 -2.31
C LEU A 129 -18.99 -1.04 -2.78
N GLN A 130 -18.50 -0.55 -3.92
CA GLN A 130 -18.80 0.78 -4.44
C GLN A 130 -18.50 1.90 -3.43
N LYS A 131 -17.46 1.70 -2.61
CA LYS A 131 -16.97 2.65 -1.61
C LYS A 131 -15.72 3.34 -2.11
N SER A 132 -15.53 4.60 -1.73
CA SER A 132 -14.29 5.30 -1.99
C SER A 132 -13.13 4.70 -1.19
N PRO A 133 -11.87 4.87 -1.64
CA PRO A 133 -10.71 4.37 -0.91
C PRO A 133 -10.64 4.90 0.54
N ILE A 134 -11.07 6.14 0.76
CA ILE A 134 -11.05 6.77 2.09
C ILE A 134 -12.13 6.17 3.00
N GLU A 135 -13.32 5.82 2.48
CA GLU A 135 -14.36 5.15 3.26
C GLU A 135 -13.86 3.79 3.79
N ILE A 136 -13.29 2.96 2.91
CA ILE A 136 -12.74 1.65 3.28
C ILE A 136 -11.61 1.82 4.30
N PHE A 137 -10.77 2.84 4.15
CA PHE A 137 -9.69 3.14 5.07
C PHE A 137 -10.20 3.55 6.47
N GLU A 138 -11.17 4.47 6.54
CA GLU A 138 -11.72 4.92 7.82
C GLU A 138 -12.50 3.79 8.53
N GLU A 139 -13.17 2.91 7.77
CA GLU A 139 -13.75 1.68 8.30
C GLU A 139 -12.68 0.76 8.88
N LYS A 140 -11.58 0.50 8.16
CA LYS A 140 -10.46 -0.28 8.69
C LYS A 140 -9.90 0.34 9.97
N LYS A 141 -9.81 1.67 10.03
CA LYS A 141 -9.30 2.40 11.19
C LYS A 141 -10.24 2.30 12.39
N ALA A 142 -11.55 2.24 12.17
CA ALA A 142 -12.54 1.97 13.22
C ALA A 142 -12.45 0.52 13.78
N HIS A 143 -11.77 -0.38 13.07
CA HIS A 143 -11.50 -1.76 13.46
C HIS A 143 -10.01 -1.97 13.79
N PRO A 144 -9.54 -1.57 14.98
CA PRO A 144 -8.14 -1.70 15.35
C PRO A 144 -7.67 -3.16 15.33
N ASP A 145 -6.39 -3.36 15.00
CA ASP A 145 -5.81 -4.68 14.72
C ASP A 145 -5.95 -5.69 15.88
N ARG A 146 -6.08 -5.18 17.11
CA ARG A 146 -6.41 -6.01 18.28
C ARG A 146 -7.85 -6.51 18.18
N GLY A 147 -8.00 -7.72 17.62
CA GLY A 147 -9.26 -8.45 17.53
C GLY A 147 -9.82 -8.58 16.11
N TYR A 148 -9.47 -7.64 15.22
CA TYR A 148 -9.90 -7.62 13.81
C TYR A 148 -8.74 -7.94 12.84
N GLY A 149 -7.53 -8.15 13.34
CA GLY A 149 -6.37 -8.45 12.50
C GLY A 149 -5.97 -7.28 11.58
N ASP A 150 -5.03 -7.55 10.69
CA ASP A 150 -4.56 -6.57 9.71
C ASP A 150 -5.51 -6.52 8.50
N TRP A 151 -5.21 -5.70 7.49
CA TRP A 151 -5.96 -5.54 6.25
C TRP A 151 -6.45 -6.85 5.61
N SER A 152 -5.63 -7.90 5.62
CA SER A 152 -5.98 -9.18 5.02
C SER A 152 -7.20 -9.84 5.66
N TRP A 153 -7.43 -9.65 6.96
CA TRP A 153 -8.60 -10.18 7.65
C TRP A 153 -9.79 -9.26 7.47
N PHE A 154 -9.58 -7.94 7.63
CA PHE A 154 -10.60 -6.93 7.43
C PHE A 154 -11.22 -7.02 6.03
N LEU A 155 -10.41 -7.00 4.98
CA LEU A 155 -10.88 -7.05 3.60
C LEU A 155 -11.62 -8.35 3.30
N ARG A 156 -11.13 -9.51 3.77
CA ARG A 156 -11.85 -10.78 3.58
C ARG A 156 -13.23 -10.78 4.22
N LYS A 157 -13.37 -10.16 5.38
CA LYS A 157 -14.65 -10.07 6.09
C LYS A 157 -15.60 -9.13 5.37
N GLU A 158 -15.15 -7.93 5.02
CA GLU A 158 -15.96 -6.93 4.30
C GLU A 158 -16.38 -7.43 2.92
N LEU A 159 -15.51 -8.16 2.26
CA LEU A 159 -15.74 -8.63 0.91
C LEU A 159 -16.56 -9.93 0.86
N GLU A 160 -16.88 -10.56 2.01
CA GLU A 160 -17.47 -11.91 2.10
C GLU A 160 -16.87 -12.90 1.08
N LEU A 161 -15.58 -12.71 0.75
CA LEU A 161 -15.10 -12.99 -0.60
C LEU A 161 -14.99 -14.48 -0.89
N ASP A 162 -15.86 -14.94 -1.80
CA ASP A 162 -15.58 -16.09 -2.63
C ASP A 162 -14.40 -15.72 -3.56
N MET A 163 -13.27 -16.44 -3.44
CA MET A 163 -12.08 -16.27 -4.28
C MET A 163 -12.39 -16.25 -5.79
N ASN A 164 -13.54 -16.80 -6.20
CA ASN A 164 -14.03 -16.75 -7.56
C ASN A 164 -14.31 -15.31 -8.07
N VAL A 165 -14.77 -14.40 -7.22
CA VAL A 165 -15.05 -13.00 -7.62
C VAL A 165 -13.74 -12.23 -7.83
N LEU A 166 -12.73 -12.47 -6.99
CA LEU A 166 -11.38 -11.93 -7.19
C LEU A 166 -10.78 -12.39 -8.51
N LEU A 167 -10.91 -13.68 -8.84
CA LEU A 167 -10.47 -14.21 -10.12
C LEU A 167 -11.24 -13.56 -11.28
N GLN A 168 -12.55 -13.37 -11.19
CA GLN A 168 -13.33 -12.73 -12.24
C GLN A 168 -12.99 -11.25 -12.45
N LEU A 169 -12.68 -10.51 -11.38
CA LEU A 169 -12.34 -9.09 -11.46
C LEU A 169 -10.89 -8.85 -11.93
N LEU A 170 -9.98 -9.78 -11.63
CA LEU A 170 -8.56 -9.66 -12.00
C LEU A 170 -8.20 -10.39 -13.30
N THR A 171 -9.07 -11.26 -13.80
CA THR A 171 -8.91 -11.83 -15.14
C THR A 171 -9.54 -10.84 -16.12
N PRO A 172 -8.76 -10.20 -17.02
CA PRO A 172 -9.36 -9.40 -18.07
C PRO A 172 -10.39 -10.24 -18.82
N PRO A 173 -11.54 -9.67 -19.24
CA PRO A 173 -12.44 -10.39 -20.12
C PRO A 173 -11.62 -10.89 -21.31
N MET A 174 -11.83 -12.15 -21.70
CA MET A 174 -10.99 -12.86 -22.68
C MET A 174 -10.74 -12.03 -23.96
N GLU A 175 -11.75 -11.26 -24.36
CA GLU A 175 -11.72 -10.33 -25.49
C GLU A 175 -10.68 -9.19 -25.33
N ALA A 176 -10.50 -8.64 -24.13
CA ALA A 176 -9.50 -7.61 -23.84
C ALA A 176 -8.08 -8.20 -23.67
N ALA A 177 -7.98 -9.48 -23.32
CA ALA A 177 -6.69 -10.17 -23.31
C ALA A 177 -6.18 -10.38 -24.73
N ASP A 178 -7.05 -10.79 -25.64
CA ASP A 178 -6.71 -11.01 -27.05
C ASP A 178 -6.23 -9.72 -27.73
N GLU A 179 -6.92 -8.58 -27.53
CA GLU A 179 -6.46 -7.28 -28.04
C GLU A 179 -5.08 -6.88 -27.49
N PHE A 180 -4.83 -7.09 -26.20
CA PHE A 180 -3.53 -6.78 -25.59
C PHE A 180 -2.39 -7.66 -26.16
N TYR A 181 -2.64 -8.94 -26.40
CA TYR A 181 -1.65 -9.82 -27.01
C TYR A 181 -1.38 -9.47 -28.48
N GLU A 182 -2.42 -9.11 -29.24
CA GLU A 182 -2.27 -8.63 -30.62
C GLU A 182 -1.41 -7.35 -30.68
N GLU A 183 -1.59 -6.41 -29.75
CA GLU A 183 -0.75 -5.21 -29.66
C GLU A 183 0.72 -5.53 -29.35
N ILE A 184 0.99 -6.49 -28.46
CA ILE A 184 2.35 -6.94 -28.16
C ILE A 184 3.00 -7.62 -29.38
N GLU A 185 2.28 -8.51 -30.06
CA GLU A 185 2.79 -9.19 -31.26
C GLU A 185 3.08 -8.21 -32.39
N ALA A 186 2.22 -7.19 -32.58
CA ALA A 186 2.44 -6.12 -33.53
C ALA A 186 3.71 -5.30 -33.21
N ALA A 187 3.90 -4.94 -31.94
CA ALA A 187 5.07 -4.19 -31.48
C ALA A 187 6.39 -4.99 -31.58
N MET A 188 6.33 -6.32 -31.49
CA MET A 188 7.50 -7.19 -31.64
C MET A 188 7.86 -7.51 -33.10
N SER A 189 6.95 -7.21 -34.04
CA SER A 189 7.13 -7.47 -35.47
C SER A 189 7.73 -6.28 -36.25
N THR A 190 7.98 -5.16 -35.58
CA THR A 190 8.62 -3.93 -36.09
C THR A 190 10.04 -3.77 -35.61
#